data_AF-A0A2A4UKC7-F1
#
_entry.id   AF-A0A2A4UKC7-F1
#
_cell.length_a   1.000
_cell.length_b   1.000
_cell.length_c   1.000
_cell.angle_alpha   90.00
_cell.angle_beta   90.00
_cell.angle_gamma   90.00
#
_symmetry.space_group_name_H-M   'P 1'
#
loop_
_entity.id
_entity.type
_entity.pdbx_description
1 polymer ?
#
loop_
_entity_poly.entity_id
_entity_poly.type
_entity_poly.pdbx_seq_one_letter_code
_entity_poly.pdbx_strand_id
1 'polypeptide(L)' 'WQQRALTVGVLNWSTSGELAEVKIQRWKEQHATLLNRWQAMMIELRSGAGPEFAMCSVALRELLDIAQSTAHISVD' A
#
# COMPACT_ATOMS: atom_id res chain seq x y z
N TRP A 1 1.61 5.34 -11.77
CA TRP A 1 1.73 3.88 -12.02
C TRP A 1 1.61 3.06 -10.72
N GLN A 2 2.16 3.51 -9.58
CA GLN A 2 2.02 2.80 -8.29
C GLN A 2 0.56 2.67 -7.81
N GLN A 3 -0.25 3.74 -7.89
CA GLN A 3 -1.69 3.66 -7.59
C GLN A 3 -2.40 2.61 -8.46
N ARG A 4 -2.10 2.58 -9.76
CA ARG A 4 -2.68 1.59 -10.69
C ARG A 4 -2.25 0.17 -10.33
N ALA A 5 -0.99 -0.04 -9.95
CA ALA A 5 -0.50 -1.35 -9.52
C ALA A 5 -1.21 -1.83 -8.24
N LEU A 6 -1.42 -0.95 -7.26
CA LEU A 6 -2.19 -1.26 -6.05
C LEU A 6 -3.64 -1.62 -6.36
N THR A 7 -4.31 -0.82 -7.19
CA THR A 7 -5.70 -1.10 -7.58
C THR A 7 -5.84 -2.42 -8.32
N VAL A 8 -4.96 -2.70 -9.29
CA VAL A 8 -4.98 -3.97 -10.04
C VAL A 8 -4.65 -5.16 -9.14
N GLY A 9 -3.67 -5.01 -8.23
CA GLY A 9 -3.32 -6.04 -7.26
C GLY A 9 -4.51 -6.41 -6.36
N VAL A 10 -5.17 -5.41 -5.75
CA VAL A 10 -6.35 -5.64 -4.89
C VAL A 10 -7.51 -6.30 -5.66
N LEU A 11 -7.68 -5.98 -6.94
CA LEU A 11 -8.74 -6.58 -7.77
C LEU A 11 -8.42 -8.03 -8.19
N ASN A 12 -7.16 -8.32 -8.51
CA ASN A 12 -6.73 -9.66 -8.98
C ASN A 12 -6.55 -10.67 -7.84
N TRP A 13 -6.44 -10.19 -6.61
CA TRP A 13 -6.20 -11.02 -5.42
C TRP A 13 -7.44 -11.80 -4.92
N SER A 14 -8.56 -11.77 -5.65
CA SER A 14 -9.83 -12.29 -5.13
C SER A 14 -10.37 -13.53 -5.85
N THR A 15 -10.85 -14.49 -5.06
CA THR A 15 -11.77 -15.55 -5.50
C THR A 15 -13.16 -14.94 -5.79
N SER A 16 -13.89 -15.50 -6.75
CA SER A 16 -15.19 -14.96 -7.17
C SER A 16 -16.24 -15.00 -6.03
N GLY A 17 -16.98 -13.91 -5.82
CA GLY A 17 -18.16 -13.87 -4.96
C GLY A 17 -18.15 -12.91 -3.77
N GLU A 18 -17.00 -12.39 -3.33
CA GLU A 18 -16.95 -11.46 -2.18
C GLU A 18 -17.27 -10.01 -2.54
N LEU A 19 -17.89 -9.28 -1.61
CA LEU A 19 -18.11 -7.84 -1.70
C LEU A 19 -16.76 -7.09 -1.66
N ALA A 20 -16.66 -6.00 -2.42
CA ALA A 20 -15.43 -5.21 -2.52
C ALA A 20 -14.91 -4.72 -1.16
N GLU A 21 -15.79 -4.32 -0.25
CA GLU A 21 -15.43 -3.83 1.08
C GLU A 21 -14.71 -4.91 1.92
N VAL A 22 -15.21 -6.15 1.88
CA VAL A 22 -14.63 -7.29 2.60
C VAL A 22 -13.24 -7.61 2.06
N LYS A 23 -13.05 -7.51 0.74
CA LYS A 23 -11.75 -7.72 0.09
C LYS A 23 -10.73 -6.67 0.51
N ILE A 24 -11.13 -5.40 0.49
CA ILE A 24 -10.30 -4.28 0.93
C ILE A 24 -9.91 -4.46 2.40
N GLN A 25 -10.85 -4.89 3.24
CA GLN A 25 -10.60 -5.09 4.66
C GLN A 25 -9.59 -6.22 4.92
N ARG A 26 -9.74 -7.39 4.28
CA ARG A 26 -8.75 -8.48 4.38
C ARG A 26 -7.38 -8.09 3.86
N TRP A 27 -7.33 -7.37 2.73
CA TRP A 27 -6.07 -6.88 2.19
C TRP A 27 -5.39 -5.93 3.17
N LYS A 28 -6.14 -5.00 3.78
CA LYS A 28 -5.63 -4.09 4.82
C LYS A 28 -5.08 -4.86 6.02
N GLU A 29 -5.78 -5.90 6.48
CA GLU A 29 -5.36 -6.71 7.62
C GLU A 29 -4.05 -7.45 7.34
N GLN A 30 -3.91 -8.06 6.16
CA GLN A 30 -2.67 -8.75 5.78
C GLN A 30 -1.49 -7.79 5.59
N HIS A 31 -1.74 -6.58 5.13
CA HIS A 31 -0.71 -5.57 4.86
C HIS A 31 -0.59 -4.53 5.97
N ALA A 32 -1.19 -4.77 7.15
CA ALA A 32 -1.33 -3.78 8.21
C ALA A 32 0.02 -3.16 8.63
N THR A 33 1.07 -3.98 8.74
CA THR A 33 2.41 -3.49 9.09
C THR A 33 2.98 -2.51 8.07
N LEU A 34 2.83 -2.80 6.78
CA LEU A 34 3.31 -1.92 5.70
C LEU A 34 2.47 -0.65 5.61
N LEU A 35 1.15 -0.78 5.78
CA LEU A 35 0.23 0.36 5.82
C LEU A 35 0.52 1.30 6.99
N ASN A 36 0.82 0.76 8.16
CA ASN A 36 1.19 1.55 9.35
C ASN A 36 2.49 2.32 9.13
N ARG A 37 3.51 1.69 8.53
CA ARG A 37 4.78 2.35 8.18
C ARG A 37 4.58 3.49 7.19
N TRP A 38 3.81 3.23 6.12
CA TRP A 38 3.44 4.25 5.14
C TRP A 38 2.69 5.43 5.79
N GLN A 39 1.74 5.14 6.68
CA GLN A 39 1.00 6.19 7.40
C GLN A 39 1.91 7.04 8.29
N ALA A 40 2.86 6.41 9.00
CA ALA A 40 3.85 7.12 9.81
C ALA A 40 4.74 8.04 8.95
N MET A 41 5.28 7.53 7.84
CA MET A 41 6.06 8.34 6.89
C MET A 41 5.25 9.51 6.33
N MET A 42 3.96 9.31 6.05
CA MET A 42 3.08 10.37 5.59
C MET A 42 2.80 11.43 6.67
N ILE A 43 2.74 11.05 7.95
CA ILE A 43 2.62 12.01 9.06
C ILE A 43 3.88 12.86 9.16
N GLU A 44 5.06 12.22 9.15
CA GLU A 44 6.35 12.92 9.19
C GLU A 44 6.49 13.90 8.02
N LEU A 45 6.21 13.45 6.80
CA LEU A 45 6.25 14.26 5.58
C LEU A 45 5.36 15.52 5.66
N ARG A 46 4.21 15.42 6.34
CA ARG A 46 3.25 16.53 6.52
C ARG A 46 3.58 17.44 7.70
N SER A 47 4.36 16.97 8.67
CA SER A 47 4.72 17.72 9.88
C SER A 47 5.96 18.60 9.73
N GLY A 48 6.83 18.33 8.74
CA GLY A 48 8.05 19.11 8.50
C GLY A 48 7.79 20.46 7.81
N ALA A 49 8.75 21.39 7.93
CA ALA A 49 8.73 22.72 7.28
C ALA A 49 8.91 22.68 5.74
N GLY A 50 8.73 21.50 5.13
CA GLY A 50 8.97 21.21 3.71
C GLY A 50 9.59 19.82 3.59
N PRO A 51 9.16 18.99 2.62
CA PRO A 51 9.69 17.64 2.49
C PRO A 51 11.12 17.68 1.94
N GLU A 52 12.08 17.19 2.72
CA GLU A 52 13.43 16.94 2.21
C GLU A 52 13.35 15.83 1.15
N PHE A 53 14.17 15.94 0.09
CA PHE A 53 14.21 14.97 -1.01
C PHE A 53 14.39 13.52 -0.52
N ALA A 54 15.10 13.33 0.60
CA ALA A 54 15.24 12.05 1.27
C ALA A 54 13.90 11.48 1.80
N MET A 55 13.08 12.30 2.45
CA MET A 55 11.76 11.88 2.97
C MET A 55 10.81 11.51 1.84
N CYS A 56 10.79 12.27 0.74
CA CYS A 56 10.02 11.90 -0.46
C CYS A 56 10.46 10.55 -1.03
N SER A 57 11.76 10.27 -1.04
CA SER A 57 12.31 9.01 -1.54
C SER A 57 11.94 7.82 -0.64
N VAL A 58 11.91 8.01 0.68
CA VAL A 58 11.46 6.97 1.63
C VAL A 58 9.97 6.71 1.45
N ALA A 59 9.14 7.75 1.33
CA ALA A 59 7.71 7.59 1.06
C ALA A 59 7.47 6.78 -0.24
N LEU A 60 8.14 7.12 -1.34
CA LEU A 60 8.01 6.38 -2.60
C LEU A 60 8.40 4.90 -2.49
N ARG A 61 9.37 4.58 -1.63
CA ARG A 61 9.79 3.19 -1.35
C ARG A 61 8.72 2.43 -0.56
N GLU A 62 8.21 3.02 0.52
CA GLU A 62 7.15 2.39 1.32
C GLU A 62 5.89 2.12 0.45
N LEU A 63 5.55 3.04 -0.46
CA LEU A 63 4.45 2.84 -1.40
C LEU A 63 4.74 1.74 -2.44
N LEU A 64 5.99 1.61 -2.88
CA LEU A 64 6.43 0.53 -3.77
C LEU A 64 6.36 -0.84 -3.07
N ASP A 65 6.80 -0.92 -1.82
CA ASP A 65 6.83 -2.15 -1.04
C ASP A 65 5.41 -2.72 -0.84
N ILE A 66 4.42 -1.85 -0.56
CA ILE A 66 3.00 -2.26 -0.49
C ILE A 66 2.53 -2.80 -1.85
N ALA A 67 2.88 -2.14 -2.95
CA ALA A 67 2.46 -2.56 -4.29
C ALA A 67 3.07 -3.92 -4.69
N GLN A 68 4.34 -4.15 -4.39
CA GLN A 68 5.02 -5.42 -4.65
C GLN A 68 4.48 -6.56 -3.79
N SER A 69 4.26 -6.32 -2.49
CA SER A 69 3.64 -7.30 -1.58
C SER A 69 2.26 -7.73 -2.08
N THR A 70 1.45 -6.77 -2.54
CA THR A 70 0.11 -7.06 -3.08
C THR A 70 0.17 -7.95 -4.33
N ALA A 71 1.14 -7.71 -5.21
CA ALA A 71 1.32 -8.51 -6.43
C ALA A 71 1.87 -9.92 -6.17
N HIS A 72 2.75 -10.08 -5.16
CA HIS A 72 3.38 -11.35 -4.85
C HIS A 72 2.44 -12.32 -4.11
N ILE A 73 1.51 -11.82 -3.29
CA ILE A 73 0.55 -12.66 -2.54
C ILE A 73 -0.63 -13.11 -3.43
N SER A 74 -0.66 -12.71 -4.71
CA SER A 74 -1.68 -13.11 -5.69
C SER A 74 -1.39 -14.43 -6.42
N VAL A 75 -0.30 -15.14 -6.08
CA VAL A 75 0.17 -16.33 -6.82
C VAL A 75 0.04 -17.64 -6.02
N ASP A 76 -0.44 -17.61 -4.78
CA ASP A 76 -0.74 -18.83 -3.99
C ASP A 76 -2.25 -19.02 -3.78
#